data_AF-A0A1V4TTN4-F1
#
_entry.id   AF-A0A1V4TTN4-F1
#
_cell.length_a   1.000
_cell.length_b   1.000
_cell.length_c   1.000
_cell.angle_alpha   90.00
_cell.angle_beta   90.00
_cell.angle_gamma   90.00
#
_symmetry.space_group_name_H-M   'P 1'
#
loop_
_entity.id
_entity.type
_entity.pdbx_description
1 polymer ?
#
loop_
_entity_poly.entity_id
_entity_poly.type
_entity_poly.pdbx_seq_one_letter_code
_entity_poly.pdbx_strand_id
1 'polypeptide(L)'
;MRLLVASVPDPASLNLRDRLMEAADWSVRERYQGRPCHVFRDMLMVSMDQLHLHLDHVDRAVGRELGVQIEEVVFLSKHRAASGKPTLTMHPIGNFGKADYGGKEGTLVPASPSFLSGLLRALSTSAKGLPFEVSYEVTHHGPFLDVPTTYVEIGSDETKWGNLDAAKAMAEALLSWVPAEGPIVVGIGGGHYAPRFTEVTLAKKVRFGHMIAKHVLDGRTDQEVLEMVGKAMVASGTRSAYVHKKSFSRPEARRLSDLLAGAGYEVLEGSDLEDLQSLPRSISSESSA
;
A
#
# COMPACT_ATOMS: atom_id res chain seq x y z
N MET A 1 15.64 -5.76 -7.09
CA MET A 1 14.76 -5.07 -8.09
C MET A 1 13.33 -5.02 -7.58
N ARG A 2 12.58 -3.98 -7.93
CA ARG A 2 11.12 -3.90 -7.71
C ARG A 2 10.38 -4.47 -8.92
N LEU A 3 9.52 -5.46 -8.69
CA LEU A 3 8.67 -6.04 -9.72
C LEU A 3 7.32 -5.33 -9.77
N LEU A 4 6.96 -4.75 -10.92
CA LEU A 4 5.63 -4.24 -11.22
C LEU A 4 4.85 -5.32 -11.97
N VAL A 5 3.71 -5.74 -11.42
CA VAL A 5 2.87 -6.79 -12.01
C VAL A 5 1.59 -6.18 -12.56
N ALA A 6 1.43 -6.28 -13.88
CA ALA A 6 0.19 -5.92 -14.56
C ALA A 6 -0.62 -7.18 -14.92
N SER A 7 -1.90 -7.22 -14.59
CA SER A 7 -2.79 -8.32 -14.95
C SER A 7 -3.61 -7.95 -16.19
N VAL A 8 -3.47 -8.71 -17.27
CA VAL A 8 -4.19 -8.49 -18.53
C VAL A 8 -5.72 -8.50 -18.37
N PRO A 9 -6.32 -9.35 -17.52
CA PRO A 9 -7.77 -9.32 -17.29
C PRO A 9 -8.27 -8.11 -16.47
N ASP A 10 -7.37 -7.24 -16.00
CA ASP A 10 -7.70 -6.07 -15.19
C ASP A 10 -7.54 -4.77 -16.01
N PRO A 11 -8.64 -4.04 -16.29
CA PRO A 11 -8.58 -2.82 -17.08
C PRO A 11 -7.84 -1.65 -16.40
N ALA A 12 -7.90 -1.54 -15.06
CA ALA A 12 -7.14 -0.51 -14.35
C ALA A 12 -5.64 -0.84 -14.39
N SER A 13 -5.31 -2.12 -14.26
CA SER A 13 -3.94 -2.62 -14.35
C SER A 13 -3.30 -2.32 -15.71
N LEU A 14 -4.01 -2.60 -16.81
CA LEU A 14 -3.55 -2.27 -18.16
C LEU A 14 -3.42 -0.76 -18.36
N ASN A 15 -4.38 0.03 -17.89
CA ASN A 15 -4.32 1.48 -17.97
C ASN A 15 -3.08 2.03 -17.23
N LEU A 16 -2.85 1.61 -15.98
CA LEU A 16 -1.67 1.98 -15.19
C LEU A 16 -0.36 1.58 -15.87
N ARG A 17 -0.28 0.34 -16.37
CA ARG A 17 0.87 -0.17 -17.11
C ARG A 17 1.20 0.73 -18.31
N ASP A 18 0.20 1.06 -19.11
CA ASP A 18 0.39 1.85 -20.33
C ASP A 18 0.82 3.28 -19.99
N ARG A 19 0.24 3.92 -18.97
CA ARG A 19 0.67 5.26 -18.53
C ARG A 19 2.08 5.25 -17.94
N LEU A 20 2.48 4.20 -17.23
CA LEU A 20 3.87 4.03 -16.77
C LEU A 20 4.83 3.92 -17.94
N MET A 21 4.48 3.13 -18.97
CA MET A 21 5.30 2.97 -20.17
C MET A 21 5.42 4.26 -20.99
N GLU A 22 4.39 5.09 -21.01
CA GLU A 22 4.41 6.41 -21.67
C GLU A 22 5.23 7.46 -20.91
N ALA A 23 5.31 7.35 -19.58
CA ALA A 23 5.93 8.36 -18.73
C ALA A 23 7.47 8.25 -18.61
N ALA A 24 8.09 7.20 -19.17
CA ALA A 24 9.53 6.98 -19.10
C ALA A 24 10.06 6.12 -20.27
N ASP A 25 11.37 6.14 -20.49
CA ASP A 25 12.02 5.36 -21.55
C ASP A 25 12.30 3.91 -21.10
N TRP A 26 11.25 3.09 -21.05
CA TRP A 26 11.36 1.67 -20.69
C TRP A 26 12.09 0.88 -21.78
N SER A 27 13.10 0.11 -21.39
CA SER A 27 13.81 -0.80 -22.29
C SER A 27 13.15 -2.18 -22.30
N VAL A 28 13.00 -2.78 -23.48
CA VAL A 28 12.62 -4.20 -23.61
C VAL A 28 13.89 -5.05 -23.49
N ARG A 29 13.85 -6.09 -22.65
CA ARG A 29 15.00 -6.99 -22.44
C ARG A 29 14.65 -8.44 -22.71
N GLU A 30 13.91 -9.03 -21.78
CA GLU A 30 13.65 -10.46 -21.71
C GLU A 30 12.16 -10.75 -21.95
N ARG A 31 11.81 -12.03 -21.98
CA ARG A 31 10.41 -12.46 -22.01
C ARG A 31 10.13 -13.35 -20.82
N TYR A 32 9.02 -13.09 -20.14
CA TYR A 32 8.46 -13.96 -19.11
C TYR A 32 7.18 -14.56 -19.67
N GLN A 33 7.07 -15.90 -19.69
CA GLN A 33 5.92 -16.60 -20.26
C GLN A 33 5.55 -16.12 -21.69
N GLY A 34 6.57 -15.84 -22.51
CA GLY A 34 6.41 -15.38 -23.89
C GLY A 34 6.05 -13.90 -24.07
N ARG A 35 5.79 -13.14 -23.00
CA ARG A 35 5.47 -11.71 -23.03
C ARG A 35 6.72 -10.86 -22.77
N PRO A 36 6.90 -9.71 -23.46
CA PRO A 36 8.04 -8.84 -23.21
C PRO A 36 8.03 -8.30 -21.78
N CYS A 37 9.20 -8.28 -21.16
CA CYS A 37 9.45 -7.60 -19.90
C CYS A 37 10.06 -6.23 -20.18
N HIS A 38 9.63 -5.25 -19.39
CA HIS A 38 10.07 -3.87 -19.51
C HIS A 38 10.91 -3.48 -18.29
N VAL A 39 12.03 -2.81 -18.50
CA VAL A 39 12.95 -2.41 -17.42
C VAL A 39 13.19 -0.91 -17.47
N PHE A 40 13.10 -0.27 -16.30
CA PHE A 40 13.46 1.12 -16.09
C PHE A 40 14.03 1.30 -14.68
N ARG A 41 15.27 1.80 -14.57
CA ARG A 41 16.01 1.88 -13.30
C ARG A 41 16.06 0.51 -12.59
N ASP A 42 15.64 0.45 -11.35
CA ASP A 42 15.53 -0.75 -10.50
C ASP A 42 14.19 -1.49 -10.64
N MET A 43 13.33 -1.05 -11.56
CA MET A 43 12.01 -1.62 -11.80
C MET A 43 12.00 -2.59 -13.00
N LEU A 44 11.37 -3.73 -12.78
CA LEU A 44 11.04 -4.73 -13.78
C LEU A 44 9.52 -4.81 -13.88
N MET A 45 8.95 -4.65 -15.07
CA MET A 45 7.51 -4.77 -15.30
C MET A 45 7.19 -6.00 -16.14
N VAL A 46 6.22 -6.78 -15.66
CA VAL A 46 5.70 -7.99 -16.31
C VAL A 46 4.19 -7.90 -16.48
N SER A 47 3.67 -8.52 -17.54
CA SER A 47 2.24 -8.67 -17.76
C SER A 47 1.82 -10.14 -17.60
N MET A 48 0.76 -10.40 -16.86
CA MET A 48 0.26 -11.72 -16.52
C MET A 48 -1.13 -11.97 -17.11
N ASP A 49 -1.38 -13.19 -17.57
CA ASP A 49 -2.68 -13.59 -18.12
C ASP A 49 -3.73 -13.95 -17.07
N GLN A 50 -3.31 -14.05 -15.81
CA GLN A 50 -4.18 -14.32 -14.66
C GLN A 50 -4.43 -13.05 -13.85
N LEU A 51 -5.54 -13.03 -13.11
CA LEU A 51 -5.78 -11.97 -12.13
C LEU A 51 -4.77 -12.05 -10.99
N HIS A 52 -4.29 -10.88 -10.59
CA HIS A 52 -3.31 -10.67 -9.52
C HIS A 52 -3.59 -11.47 -8.23
N LEU A 53 -4.84 -11.66 -7.84
CA LEU A 53 -5.23 -12.45 -6.65
C LEU A 53 -4.79 -13.93 -6.69
N HIS A 54 -4.47 -14.47 -7.87
CA HIS A 54 -4.07 -15.86 -8.07
C HIS A 54 -2.57 -16.05 -8.30
N LEU A 55 -1.78 -14.97 -8.15
CA LEU A 55 -0.36 -14.94 -8.44
C LEU A 55 0.50 -15.17 -7.19
N ASP A 56 0.19 -16.22 -6.42
CA ASP A 56 1.03 -16.64 -5.30
C ASP A 56 2.46 -16.93 -5.78
N HIS A 57 3.45 -16.43 -5.03
CA HIS A 57 4.88 -16.57 -5.29
C HIS A 57 5.36 -16.03 -6.65
N VAL A 58 4.69 -15.02 -7.20
CA VAL A 58 5.10 -14.40 -8.46
C VAL A 58 6.50 -13.77 -8.41
N ASP A 59 6.90 -13.26 -7.24
CA ASP A 59 8.26 -12.81 -6.93
C ASP A 59 9.30 -13.92 -7.20
N ARG A 60 9.04 -15.14 -6.69
CA ARG A 60 9.92 -16.30 -6.89
C ARG A 60 9.90 -16.80 -8.32
N ALA A 61 8.71 -16.88 -8.92
CA ALA A 61 8.54 -17.42 -10.27
C ALA A 61 9.27 -16.54 -11.30
N VAL A 62 9.00 -15.23 -11.26
CA VAL A 62 9.66 -14.26 -12.14
C VAL A 62 11.16 -14.19 -11.86
N GLY A 63 11.56 -14.10 -10.58
CA GLY A 63 12.97 -14.01 -10.21
C GLY A 63 13.78 -15.23 -10.66
N ARG A 64 13.21 -16.43 -10.57
CA ARG A 64 13.85 -17.67 -11.02
C ARG A 64 13.97 -17.74 -12.55
N GLU A 65 12.90 -17.43 -13.27
CA GLU A 65 12.86 -17.55 -14.74
C GLU A 65 13.79 -16.53 -15.41
N LEU A 66 13.83 -15.30 -14.89
CA LEU A 66 14.64 -14.21 -15.44
C LEU A 66 16.03 -14.08 -14.79
N GLY A 67 16.34 -14.91 -13.79
CA GLY A 67 17.64 -14.85 -13.10
C GLY A 67 17.89 -13.54 -12.35
N VAL A 68 16.83 -12.87 -11.86
CA VAL A 68 16.91 -11.60 -11.14
C VAL A 68 16.43 -11.73 -9.70
N GLN A 69 17.04 -10.96 -8.79
CA GLN A 69 16.56 -10.86 -7.41
C GLN A 69 15.44 -9.84 -7.31
N ILE A 70 14.23 -10.33 -7.01
CA ILE A 70 13.09 -9.49 -6.64
C ILE A 70 13.17 -9.21 -5.15
N GLU A 71 13.07 -7.93 -4.79
CA GLU A 71 13.17 -7.45 -3.40
C GLU A 71 11.88 -6.80 -2.92
N GLU A 72 10.99 -6.44 -3.86
CA GLU A 72 9.70 -5.83 -3.58
C GLU A 72 8.77 -6.04 -4.79
N VAL A 73 7.47 -6.18 -4.54
CA VAL A 73 6.44 -6.30 -5.58
C VAL A 73 5.40 -5.20 -5.46
N VAL A 74 5.00 -4.65 -6.59
CA VAL A 74 3.86 -3.73 -6.70
C VAL A 74 2.86 -4.29 -7.70
N PHE A 75 1.64 -4.57 -7.24
CA PHE A 75 0.54 -4.94 -8.12
C PHE A 75 -0.18 -3.68 -8.61
N LEU A 76 -0.29 -3.55 -9.92
CA LEU A 76 -1.17 -2.57 -10.55
C LEU A 76 -2.55 -3.19 -10.62
N SER A 77 -3.55 -2.60 -9.97
CA SER A 77 -4.85 -3.26 -9.75
C SER A 77 -6.02 -2.30 -9.87
N LYS A 78 -7.22 -2.86 -9.99
CA LYS A 78 -8.47 -2.16 -9.76
C LYS A 78 -8.93 -2.36 -8.32
N HIS A 79 -9.52 -1.32 -7.76
CA HIS A 79 -10.36 -1.45 -6.58
C HIS A 79 -11.82 -1.57 -6.99
N ARG A 80 -12.60 -2.43 -6.31
CA ARG A 80 -14.05 -2.50 -6.44
C ARG A 80 -14.74 -2.20 -5.10
N ALA A 81 -15.62 -1.21 -5.10
CA ALA A 81 -16.47 -0.91 -3.94
C ALA A 81 -17.89 -0.49 -4.33
N ALA A 82 -18.88 -0.91 -3.53
CA ALA A 82 -20.28 -0.57 -3.74
C ALA A 82 -20.60 0.92 -3.58
N SER A 83 -19.71 1.69 -2.96
CA SER A 83 -19.89 3.14 -2.76
C SER A 83 -19.79 3.95 -4.05
N GLY A 84 -19.15 3.43 -5.10
CA GLY A 84 -18.91 4.13 -6.37
C GLY A 84 -17.98 5.33 -6.26
N LYS A 85 -17.37 5.57 -5.09
CA LYS A 85 -16.47 6.70 -4.84
C LYS A 85 -15.20 6.58 -5.68
N PRO A 86 -14.81 7.61 -6.45
CA PRO A 86 -13.53 7.60 -7.15
C PRO A 86 -12.38 7.66 -6.15
N THR A 87 -11.51 6.66 -6.19
CA THR A 87 -10.44 6.50 -5.21
C THR A 87 -9.14 6.09 -5.91
N LEU A 88 -8.03 6.56 -5.35
CA LEU A 88 -6.69 6.11 -5.70
C LEU A 88 -6.06 5.57 -4.42
N THR A 89 -5.89 4.25 -4.36
CA THR A 89 -5.57 3.59 -3.09
C THR A 89 -4.29 2.79 -3.16
N MET A 90 -3.76 2.48 -1.99
CA MET A 90 -2.63 1.59 -1.82
C MET A 90 -2.69 0.89 -0.47
N HIS A 91 -2.22 -0.35 -0.42
CA HIS A 91 -2.21 -1.11 0.82
C HIS A 91 -1.22 -2.28 0.80
N PRO A 92 -0.74 -2.71 1.98
CA PRO A 92 -0.10 -4.01 2.11
C PRO A 92 -1.14 -5.13 2.05
N ILE A 93 -0.70 -6.35 1.76
CA ILE A 93 -1.60 -7.50 1.54
C ILE A 93 -1.44 -8.59 2.60
N GLY A 94 -2.46 -9.43 2.71
CA GLY A 94 -2.51 -10.54 3.64
C GLY A 94 -3.89 -10.74 4.25
N ASN A 95 -4.06 -11.90 4.88
CA ASN A 95 -5.32 -12.31 5.50
C ASN A 95 -5.13 -12.53 7.01
N PHE A 96 -5.83 -11.76 7.84
CA PHE A 96 -5.88 -12.03 9.29
C PHE A 96 -6.69 -13.28 9.63
N GLY A 97 -7.67 -13.62 8.79
CA GLY A 97 -8.49 -14.83 8.88
C GLY A 97 -8.49 -15.56 7.54
N LYS A 98 -9.68 -15.95 7.06
CA LYS A 98 -9.86 -16.67 5.78
C LYS A 98 -9.26 -15.93 4.59
N ALA A 99 -8.82 -16.70 3.60
CA ALA A 99 -8.21 -16.23 2.36
C ALA A 99 -9.18 -16.38 1.17
N ASP A 100 -10.40 -15.82 1.31
CA ASP A 100 -11.46 -15.97 0.29
C ASP A 100 -11.09 -15.27 -1.05
N TYR A 101 -10.17 -14.32 -1.00
CA TYR A 101 -9.68 -13.54 -2.15
C TYR A 101 -8.17 -13.73 -2.36
N GLY A 102 -7.71 -14.98 -2.32
CA GLY A 102 -6.31 -15.35 -2.61
C GLY A 102 -5.37 -15.26 -1.41
N GLY A 103 -4.16 -15.79 -1.60
CA GLY A 103 -3.13 -15.89 -0.57
C GLY A 103 -3.42 -16.99 0.46
N LYS A 104 -2.81 -16.88 1.64
CA LYS A 104 -2.86 -17.90 2.70
C LYS A 104 -3.66 -17.43 3.90
N GLU A 105 -4.49 -18.31 4.44
CA GLU A 105 -5.29 -18.04 5.65
C GLU A 105 -4.39 -17.70 6.85
N GLY A 106 -4.79 -16.68 7.61
CA GLY A 106 -4.11 -16.24 8.83
C GLY A 106 -2.66 -15.79 8.63
N THR A 107 -2.28 -15.40 7.41
CA THR A 107 -0.92 -15.07 7.00
C THR A 107 -0.87 -13.68 6.38
N LEU A 108 0.14 -12.89 6.77
CA LEU A 108 0.43 -11.58 6.19
C LEU A 108 1.71 -11.65 5.36
N VAL A 109 1.74 -10.92 4.24
CA VAL A 109 2.92 -10.76 3.40
C VAL A 109 3.77 -9.62 3.98
N PRO A 110 5.11 -9.65 3.91
CA PRO A 110 5.92 -8.53 4.38
C PRO A 110 5.41 -7.19 3.81
N ALA A 111 5.34 -6.17 4.66
CA ALA A 111 4.95 -4.83 4.25
C ALA A 111 6.19 -4.04 3.79
N SER A 112 5.97 -2.95 3.05
CA SER A 112 7.03 -1.97 2.72
C SER A 112 6.70 -0.57 3.25
N PRO A 113 6.89 -0.31 4.56
CA PRO A 113 6.39 0.91 5.18
C PRO A 113 6.99 2.19 4.58
N SER A 114 8.29 2.19 4.27
CA SER A 114 8.97 3.36 3.69
C SER A 114 8.49 3.67 2.27
N PHE A 115 8.28 2.63 1.44
CA PHE A 115 7.74 2.76 0.09
C PHE A 115 6.28 3.20 0.13
N LEU A 116 5.44 2.50 0.89
CA LEU A 116 4.01 2.75 0.99
C LEU A 116 3.70 4.20 1.43
N SER A 117 4.38 4.68 2.48
CA SER A 117 4.19 6.05 2.97
C SER A 117 4.83 7.12 2.07
N GLY A 118 5.94 6.80 1.39
CA GLY A 118 6.52 7.67 0.37
C GLY A 118 5.62 7.83 -0.84
N LEU A 119 5.06 6.72 -1.31
CA LEU A 119 4.12 6.66 -2.43
C LEU A 119 2.84 7.43 -2.13
N LEU A 120 2.27 7.30 -0.92
CA LEU A 120 1.08 8.05 -0.53
C LEU A 120 1.30 9.57 -0.65
N ARG A 121 2.47 10.06 -0.23
CA ARG A 121 2.83 11.49 -0.30
C ARG A 121 3.02 11.95 -1.74
N ALA A 122 3.69 11.14 -2.57
CA ALA A 122 3.87 11.42 -3.98
C ALA A 122 2.51 11.45 -4.71
N LEU A 123 1.66 10.45 -4.47
CA LEU A 123 0.33 10.34 -5.07
C LEU A 123 -0.60 11.47 -4.64
N SER A 124 -0.57 11.87 -3.37
CA SER A 124 -1.34 13.02 -2.89
C SER A 124 -0.93 14.32 -3.57
N THR A 125 0.31 14.40 -4.07
CA THR A 125 0.82 15.55 -4.83
C THR A 125 0.41 15.47 -6.30
N SER A 126 0.66 14.34 -6.96
CA SER A 126 0.36 14.16 -8.40
C SER A 126 -1.13 14.09 -8.70
N ALA A 127 -1.96 13.60 -7.77
CA ALA A 127 -3.41 13.54 -7.93
C ALA A 127 -4.10 14.85 -7.51
N LYS A 128 -3.35 15.89 -7.14
CA LYS A 128 -3.94 17.16 -6.67
C LYS A 128 -4.82 17.79 -7.75
N GLY A 129 -6.09 18.02 -7.40
CA GLY A 129 -7.09 18.61 -8.30
C GLY A 129 -7.88 17.58 -9.10
N LEU A 130 -7.55 16.29 -9.02
CA LEU A 130 -8.37 15.23 -9.57
C LEU A 130 -9.58 14.96 -8.67
N PRO A 131 -10.72 14.51 -9.23
CA PRO A 131 -11.91 14.15 -8.45
C PRO A 131 -11.77 12.76 -7.79
N PHE A 132 -10.57 12.41 -7.31
CA PHE A 132 -10.24 11.12 -6.70
C PHE A 132 -9.73 11.33 -5.28
N GLU A 133 -10.27 10.56 -4.34
CA GLU A 133 -9.75 10.52 -2.97
C GLU A 133 -8.51 9.62 -2.92
N VAL A 134 -7.38 10.18 -2.49
CA VAL A 134 -6.15 9.42 -2.23
C VAL A 134 -6.17 8.90 -0.80
N SER A 135 -6.08 7.58 -0.62
CA SER A 135 -6.11 6.98 0.71
C SER A 135 -5.36 5.65 0.78
N TYR A 136 -5.02 5.23 1.98
CA TYR A 136 -4.72 3.83 2.21
C TYR A 136 -5.96 2.96 2.15
N GLU A 137 -5.73 1.67 1.98
CA GLU A 137 -6.64 0.65 2.50
C GLU A 137 -5.98 -0.15 3.61
N VAL A 138 -6.79 -0.73 4.48
CA VAL A 138 -6.32 -1.68 5.49
C VAL A 138 -5.79 -2.95 4.82
N THR A 139 -5.00 -3.73 5.55
CA THR A 139 -4.47 -5.00 5.04
C THR A 139 -5.59 -5.98 4.76
N HIS A 140 -5.65 -6.46 3.52
CA HIS A 140 -6.62 -7.47 3.10
C HIS A 140 -6.15 -8.20 1.83
N HIS A 141 -6.80 -9.35 1.59
CA HIS A 141 -6.68 -10.26 0.44
C HIS A 141 -5.25 -10.72 0.10
N GLY A 142 -5.14 -11.63 -0.88
CA GLY A 142 -3.86 -12.12 -1.38
C GLY A 142 -3.31 -11.32 -2.56
N PRO A 143 -2.38 -11.88 -3.34
CA PRO A 143 -1.79 -13.22 -3.21
C PRO A 143 -0.81 -13.34 -2.02
N PHE A 144 -0.13 -14.49 -1.91
CA PHE A 144 0.96 -14.72 -0.96
C PHE A 144 2.33 -14.57 -1.64
N LEU A 145 3.22 -13.78 -1.03
CA LEU A 145 4.58 -13.53 -1.51
C LEU A 145 5.57 -13.55 -0.36
N ASP A 146 6.85 -13.68 -0.68
CA ASP A 146 7.94 -13.75 0.30
C ASP A 146 8.66 -12.41 0.49
N VAL A 147 8.44 -11.48 -0.44
CA VAL A 147 9.02 -10.13 -0.41
C VAL A 147 7.98 -9.06 -0.07
N PRO A 148 8.42 -7.88 0.41
CA PRO A 148 7.55 -6.73 0.61
C PRO A 148 6.62 -6.46 -0.58
N THR A 149 5.32 -6.33 -0.32
CA THR A 149 4.33 -6.22 -1.41
C THR A 149 3.32 -5.12 -1.14
N THR A 150 3.00 -4.34 -2.18
CA THR A 150 2.01 -3.26 -2.15
C THR A 150 1.07 -3.36 -3.34
N TYR A 151 -0.22 -3.17 -3.10
CA TYR A 151 -1.18 -2.88 -4.17
C TYR A 151 -1.25 -1.38 -4.40
N VAL A 152 -1.43 -0.98 -5.66
CA VAL A 152 -1.79 0.38 -6.06
C VAL A 152 -2.97 0.29 -6.99
N GLU A 153 -4.03 1.03 -6.67
CA GLU A 153 -5.33 0.77 -7.27
C GLU A 153 -6.04 2.03 -7.77
N ILE A 154 -6.81 1.84 -8.84
CA ILE A 154 -7.82 2.81 -9.30
C ILE A 154 -9.19 2.24 -8.96
N GLY A 155 -9.96 3.00 -8.19
CA GLY A 155 -11.28 2.61 -7.74
C GLY A 155 -12.40 3.56 -8.15
N SER A 156 -13.66 3.14 -8.02
CA SER A 156 -14.11 1.89 -7.39
C SER A 156 -15.04 1.03 -8.26
N ASP A 157 -15.22 1.39 -9.53
CA ASP A 157 -16.05 0.67 -10.49
C ASP A 157 -15.55 0.86 -11.94
N GLU A 158 -16.22 0.20 -12.89
CA GLU A 158 -15.87 0.21 -14.31
C GLU A 158 -15.75 1.61 -14.90
N THR A 159 -16.47 2.62 -14.38
CA THR A 159 -16.42 3.98 -14.93
C THR A 159 -15.17 4.74 -14.49
N LYS A 160 -14.38 4.22 -13.55
CA LYS A 160 -13.17 4.87 -13.01
C LYS A 160 -11.89 4.17 -13.47
N TRP A 161 -11.91 2.86 -13.66
CA TRP A 161 -10.72 2.07 -14.01
C TRP A 161 -10.01 2.53 -15.28
N GLY A 162 -10.77 3.00 -16.27
CA GLY A 162 -10.24 3.56 -17.52
C GLY A 162 -9.86 5.04 -17.46
N ASN A 163 -9.93 5.70 -16.29
CA ASN A 163 -9.61 7.12 -16.19
C ASN A 163 -8.11 7.36 -16.40
N LEU A 164 -7.76 8.12 -17.44
CA LEU A 164 -6.37 8.34 -17.84
C LEU A 164 -5.61 9.26 -16.88
N ASP A 165 -6.27 10.27 -16.33
CA ASP A 165 -5.62 11.24 -15.43
C ASP A 165 -5.30 10.59 -14.07
N ALA A 166 -6.21 9.77 -13.56
CA ALA A 166 -5.99 8.92 -12.40
C ALA A 166 -4.78 7.99 -12.59
N ALA A 167 -4.68 7.32 -13.74
CA ALA A 167 -3.57 6.44 -14.05
C ALA A 167 -2.24 7.20 -14.26
N LYS A 168 -2.27 8.39 -14.86
CA LYS A 168 -1.10 9.27 -15.00
C LYS A 168 -0.59 9.74 -13.64
N ALA A 169 -1.47 10.17 -12.75
CA ALA A 169 -1.09 10.59 -11.40
C ALA A 169 -0.43 9.44 -10.61
N MET A 170 -0.97 8.23 -10.71
CA MET A 170 -0.37 7.04 -10.10
C MET A 170 0.98 6.67 -10.73
N ALA A 171 1.08 6.71 -12.06
CA ALA A 171 2.34 6.47 -12.77
C ALA A 171 3.42 7.48 -12.36
N GLU A 172 3.09 8.77 -12.31
CA GLU A 172 3.98 9.83 -11.85
C GLU A 172 4.45 9.56 -10.40
N ALA A 173 3.53 9.18 -9.51
CA ALA A 173 3.86 8.86 -8.13
C ALA A 173 4.83 7.66 -8.03
N LEU A 174 4.58 6.58 -8.77
CA LEU A 174 5.45 5.40 -8.82
C LEU A 174 6.86 5.69 -9.38
N LEU A 175 7.00 6.71 -10.24
CA LEU A 175 8.29 7.11 -10.83
C LEU A 175 9.05 8.15 -9.99
N SER A 176 8.35 8.89 -9.12
CA SER A 176 8.89 10.05 -8.39
C SER A 176 8.88 9.93 -6.86
N TRP A 177 8.28 8.88 -6.29
CA TRP A 177 8.25 8.67 -4.84
C TRP A 177 9.66 8.65 -4.24
N VAL A 178 9.74 9.06 -2.98
CA VAL A 178 10.95 8.98 -2.15
C VAL A 178 10.63 8.21 -0.88
N PRO A 179 11.57 7.42 -0.32
CA PRO A 179 11.35 6.71 0.92
C PRO A 179 10.91 7.65 2.04
N ALA A 180 9.80 7.33 2.70
CA ALA A 180 9.37 8.08 3.87
C ALA A 180 10.31 7.81 5.06
N GLU A 181 10.34 8.76 6.01
CA GLU A 181 11.08 8.70 7.26
C GLU A 181 10.12 8.66 8.46
N GLY A 182 10.67 8.38 9.65
CA GLY A 182 9.94 8.31 10.93
C GLY A 182 9.78 6.88 11.45
N PRO A 183 9.17 6.68 12.63
CA PRO A 183 8.93 5.35 13.17
C PRO A 183 8.03 4.52 12.24
N ILE A 184 8.26 3.21 12.21
CA ILE A 184 7.37 2.25 11.55
C ILE A 184 6.29 1.85 12.54
N VAL A 185 5.02 1.88 12.14
CA VAL A 185 3.90 1.52 13.01
C VAL A 185 2.92 0.57 12.33
N VAL A 186 2.31 -0.32 13.13
CA VAL A 186 1.07 -1.01 12.75
C VAL A 186 -0.12 -0.11 13.08
N GLY A 187 -0.97 0.18 12.09
CA GLY A 187 -2.19 0.95 12.30
C GLY A 187 -3.32 0.07 12.84
N ILE A 188 -4.02 0.50 13.89
CA ILE A 188 -5.12 -0.29 14.49
C ILE A 188 -6.38 0.56 14.63
N GLY A 189 -7.48 0.05 14.09
CA GLY A 189 -8.80 0.67 14.12
C GLY A 189 -9.20 1.37 12.81
N GLY A 190 -10.36 2.01 12.84
CA GLY A 190 -10.97 2.62 11.64
C GLY A 190 -11.65 1.61 10.72
N GLY A 191 -12.13 2.13 9.58
CA GLY A 191 -12.73 1.34 8.50
C GLY A 191 -11.73 0.99 7.41
N HIS A 192 -12.23 0.37 6.34
CA HIS A 192 -11.43 -0.17 5.23
C HIS A 192 -10.50 0.86 4.56
N TYR A 193 -10.97 2.08 4.29
CA TYR A 193 -10.18 3.16 3.65
C TYR A 193 -9.23 3.91 4.60
N ALA A 194 -9.10 3.47 5.87
CA ALA A 194 -8.08 3.95 6.80
C ALA A 194 -7.81 5.49 6.81
N PRO A 195 -8.83 6.39 6.77
CA PRO A 195 -8.60 7.82 6.48
C PRO A 195 -7.70 8.50 7.51
N ARG A 196 -7.78 8.05 8.77
CA ARG A 196 -6.91 8.57 9.83
C ARG A 196 -5.43 8.27 9.60
N PHE A 197 -5.10 7.09 9.06
CA PHE A 197 -3.71 6.70 8.80
C PHE A 197 -3.16 7.47 7.60
N THR A 198 -4.01 7.72 6.59
CA THR A 198 -3.72 8.64 5.49
C THR A 198 -3.38 10.04 6.01
N GLU A 199 -4.29 10.65 6.77
CA GLU A 199 -4.11 12.00 7.35
C GLU A 199 -2.79 12.11 8.14
N VAL A 200 -2.52 11.12 9.00
CA VAL A 200 -1.34 11.11 9.86
C VAL A 200 -0.07 10.97 9.02
N THR A 201 -0.05 10.15 7.97
CA THR A 201 1.11 10.02 7.08
C THR A 201 1.40 11.29 6.28
N LEU A 202 0.35 12.05 5.92
CA LEU A 202 0.46 13.31 5.19
C LEU A 202 0.84 14.49 6.09
N ALA A 203 0.67 14.37 7.40
CA ALA A 203 0.99 15.43 8.36
C ALA A 203 2.28 15.18 9.16
N LYS A 204 2.66 13.91 9.36
CA LYS A 204 3.72 13.50 10.29
C LYS A 204 4.78 12.61 9.63
N LYS A 205 5.99 12.63 10.17
CA LYS A 205 7.03 11.64 9.85
C LYS A 205 6.69 10.31 10.52
N VAL A 206 6.08 9.42 9.76
CA VAL A 206 5.66 8.08 10.19
C VAL A 206 5.54 7.18 8.97
N ARG A 207 5.74 5.89 9.17
CA ARG A 207 5.62 4.86 8.14
C ARG A 207 4.64 3.79 8.58
N PHE A 208 3.50 3.68 7.91
CA PHE A 208 2.55 2.60 8.21
C PHE A 208 2.99 1.31 7.51
N GLY A 209 3.07 0.23 8.27
CA GLY A 209 3.11 -1.13 7.74
C GLY A 209 1.70 -1.67 7.56
N HIS A 210 1.43 -2.82 8.15
CA HIS A 210 0.08 -3.38 8.20
C HIS A 210 -0.89 -2.50 8.97
N MET A 211 -2.15 -2.53 8.53
CA MET A 211 -3.25 -1.75 9.06
C MET A 211 -4.43 -2.69 9.33
N ILE A 212 -4.93 -2.69 10.56
CA ILE A 212 -5.97 -3.61 11.04
C ILE A 212 -7.25 -2.80 11.24
N ALA A 213 -8.28 -3.07 10.44
CA ALA A 213 -9.59 -2.43 10.64
C ALA A 213 -10.23 -2.87 11.96
N LYS A 214 -11.11 -2.04 12.51
CA LYS A 214 -11.83 -2.35 13.74
C LYS A 214 -12.59 -3.68 13.67
N HIS A 215 -13.33 -3.91 12.58
CA HIS A 215 -14.16 -5.11 12.42
C HIS A 215 -13.37 -6.42 12.41
N VAL A 216 -12.06 -6.38 12.16
CA VAL A 216 -11.18 -7.56 12.26
C VAL A 216 -10.99 -7.97 13.73
N LEU A 217 -11.03 -7.00 14.64
CA LEU A 217 -10.85 -7.19 16.09
C LEU A 217 -12.17 -7.39 16.84
N ASP A 218 -13.31 -7.03 16.24
CA ASP A 218 -14.62 -7.12 16.88
C ASP A 218 -14.93 -8.58 17.28
N GLY A 219 -15.35 -8.78 18.53
CA GLY A 219 -15.66 -10.11 19.07
C GLY A 219 -14.45 -11.01 19.38
N ARG A 220 -13.22 -10.52 19.20
CA ARG A 220 -11.98 -11.26 19.50
C ARG A 220 -11.59 -11.16 20.97
N THR A 221 -11.04 -12.26 21.48
CA THR A 221 -10.40 -12.33 22.80
C THR A 221 -9.10 -11.52 22.81
N ASP A 222 -8.61 -11.15 24.00
CA ASP A 222 -7.32 -10.46 24.17
C ASP A 222 -6.17 -11.22 23.50
N GLN A 223 -6.17 -12.55 23.61
CA GLN A 223 -5.14 -13.39 23.02
C GLN A 223 -5.20 -13.38 21.50
N GLU A 224 -6.37 -13.52 20.89
CA GLU A 224 -6.53 -13.42 19.43
C GLU A 224 -6.09 -12.04 18.90
N VAL A 225 -6.43 -10.96 19.62
CA VAL A 225 -6.00 -9.60 19.26
C VAL A 225 -4.48 -9.50 19.28
N LEU A 226 -3.82 -10.00 20.34
CA LEU A 226 -2.36 -9.99 20.44
C LEU A 226 -1.69 -10.84 19.35
N GLU A 227 -2.27 -11.98 18.99
CA GLU A 227 -1.77 -12.83 17.90
C GLU A 227 -1.86 -12.11 16.55
N MET A 228 -2.99 -11.47 16.25
CA MET A 228 -3.19 -10.71 15.01
C MET A 228 -2.24 -9.51 14.93
N VAL A 229 -2.14 -8.73 16.01
CA VAL A 229 -1.22 -7.59 16.06
C VAL A 229 0.22 -8.07 15.98
N GLY A 230 0.59 -9.14 16.68
CA GLY A 230 1.94 -9.71 16.62
C GLY A 230 2.36 -10.11 15.20
N LYS A 231 1.46 -10.74 14.43
CA LYS A 231 1.69 -11.03 13.00
C LYS A 231 1.92 -9.76 12.19
N ALA A 232 1.08 -8.73 12.39
CA ALA A 232 1.23 -7.45 11.72
C ALA A 232 2.55 -6.74 12.06
N MET A 233 2.97 -6.81 13.32
CA MET A 233 4.23 -6.25 13.82
C MET A 233 5.44 -6.91 13.15
N VAL A 234 5.47 -8.24 13.13
CA VAL A 234 6.54 -9.02 12.49
C VAL A 234 6.60 -8.73 10.99
N ALA A 235 5.47 -8.80 10.29
CA ALA A 235 5.43 -8.57 8.84
C ALA A 235 5.71 -7.09 8.46
N SER A 236 5.54 -6.15 9.39
CA SER A 236 5.91 -4.74 9.21
C SER A 236 7.33 -4.41 9.66
N GLY A 237 8.03 -5.32 10.34
CA GLY A 237 9.35 -5.06 10.92
C GLY A 237 9.35 -4.02 12.04
N THR A 238 8.32 -4.01 12.89
CA THR A 238 8.20 -3.03 14.00
C THR A 238 7.69 -3.67 15.30
N ARG A 239 7.79 -2.93 16.40
CA ARG A 239 7.14 -3.21 17.69
C ARG A 239 6.22 -2.08 18.14
N SER A 240 5.98 -1.09 17.28
CA SER A 240 5.19 0.11 17.60
C SER A 240 3.84 0.08 16.88
N ALA A 241 2.78 0.49 17.57
CA ALA A 241 1.41 0.59 17.06
C ALA A 241 0.94 2.04 17.06
N TYR A 242 0.09 2.41 16.10
CA TYR A 242 -0.69 3.64 16.13
C TYR A 242 -2.18 3.27 16.21
N VAL A 243 -2.82 3.60 17.35
CA VAL A 243 -4.22 3.27 17.58
C VAL A 243 -5.11 4.45 17.20
N HIS A 244 -6.02 4.25 16.25
CA HIS A 244 -7.09 5.21 15.97
C HIS A 244 -8.16 5.15 17.07
N LYS A 245 -7.86 5.73 18.24
CA LYS A 245 -8.69 5.65 19.45
C LYS A 245 -10.15 6.06 19.23
N LYS A 246 -10.41 7.05 18.37
CA LYS A 246 -11.77 7.53 18.03
C LYS A 246 -12.63 6.51 17.30
N SER A 247 -12.06 5.43 16.77
CA SER A 247 -12.83 4.33 16.19
C SER A 247 -13.39 3.36 17.24
N PHE A 248 -12.93 3.45 18.49
CA PHE A 248 -13.35 2.62 19.62
C PHE A 248 -14.08 3.45 20.67
N SER A 249 -14.86 2.81 21.54
CA SER A 249 -15.29 3.46 22.79
C SER A 249 -14.08 3.74 23.68
N ARG A 250 -14.19 4.70 24.61
CA ARG A 250 -13.09 5.03 25.53
C ARG A 250 -12.57 3.81 26.32
N PRO A 251 -13.43 2.93 26.89
CA PRO A 251 -12.96 1.73 27.58
C PRO A 251 -12.23 0.76 26.65
N GLU A 252 -12.74 0.54 25.43
CA GLU A 252 -12.11 -0.34 24.45
C GLU A 252 -10.74 0.18 24.01
N ALA A 253 -10.63 1.48 23.71
CA ALA A 253 -9.36 2.11 23.34
C ALA A 253 -8.31 1.98 24.45
N ARG A 254 -8.73 2.17 25.71
CA ARG A 254 -7.87 2.01 26.89
C ARG A 254 -7.43 0.55 27.05
N ARG A 255 -8.38 -0.39 27.05
CA ARG A 255 -8.08 -1.83 27.11
C ARG A 255 -7.09 -2.24 26.04
N LEU A 256 -7.31 -1.82 24.78
CA LEU A 256 -6.42 -2.15 23.67
C LEU A 256 -5.00 -1.59 23.90
N SER A 257 -4.89 -0.34 24.36
CA SER A 257 -3.59 0.26 24.65
C SER A 257 -2.86 -0.46 25.79
N ASP A 258 -3.59 -0.77 26.87
CA ASP A 258 -3.05 -1.49 28.04
C ASP A 258 -2.63 -2.93 27.66
N LEU A 259 -3.41 -3.60 26.82
CA LEU A 259 -3.11 -4.94 26.30
C LEU A 259 -1.83 -4.95 25.47
N LEU A 260 -1.67 -3.99 24.55
CA LEU A 260 -0.48 -3.86 23.71
C LEU A 260 0.76 -3.53 24.55
N ALA A 261 0.65 -2.59 25.48
CA ALA A 261 1.73 -2.22 26.39
C ALA A 261 2.14 -3.39 27.30
N GLY A 262 1.17 -4.14 27.82
CA GLY A 262 1.41 -5.36 28.62
C GLY A 262 2.13 -6.47 27.85
N ALA A 263 1.96 -6.53 26.53
CA ALA A 263 2.70 -7.42 25.64
C ALA A 263 4.07 -6.86 25.18
N GLY A 264 4.47 -5.68 25.68
CA GLY A 264 5.74 -5.03 25.37
C GLY A 264 5.79 -4.37 23.99
N TYR A 265 4.63 -4.00 23.42
CA TYR A 265 4.56 -3.14 22.25
C TYR A 265 4.49 -1.67 22.66
N GLU A 266 5.09 -0.81 21.86
CA GLU A 266 5.00 0.64 22.03
C GLU A 266 3.72 1.14 21.37
N VAL A 267 2.96 2.01 22.03
CA VAL A 267 1.75 2.63 21.46
C VAL A 267 2.03 4.12 21.26
N LEU A 268 2.17 4.52 20.00
CA LEU A 268 2.44 5.90 19.61
C LEU A 268 1.16 6.66 19.33
N GLU A 269 1.15 7.93 19.72
CA GLU A 269 0.11 8.91 19.46
C GLU A 269 0.60 10.01 18.51
N GLY A 270 -0.31 10.85 18.04
CA GLY A 270 0.05 11.95 17.14
C GLY A 270 1.02 12.97 17.75
N SER A 271 1.07 13.08 19.08
CA SER A 271 2.01 13.90 19.83
C SER A 271 3.44 13.35 19.82
N ASP A 272 3.59 12.04 19.63
CA ASP A 272 4.89 11.35 19.67
C ASP A 272 5.57 11.36 18.29
N LEU A 273 4.86 11.87 17.27
CA LEU A 273 5.32 11.92 15.89
C LEU A 273 5.74 13.34 15.51
N GLU A 274 6.93 13.45 14.94
CA GLU A 274 7.44 14.70 14.37
C GLU A 274 6.54 15.17 13.23
N ASP A 275 6.24 16.47 13.19
CA ASP A 275 5.55 17.06 12.05
C ASP A 275 6.40 16.94 10.79
N LEU A 276 5.76 16.72 9.65
CA LEU A 276 6.41 17.01 8.38
C LEU A 276 6.62 18.52 8.34
N GLN A 277 7.88 18.95 8.32
CA GLN A 277 8.18 20.32 7.97
C GLN A 277 7.48 20.60 6.66
N SER A 278 6.67 21.66 6.60
CA SER A 278 6.18 22.14 5.32
C SER A 278 7.42 22.30 4.46
N LEU A 279 7.45 21.63 3.30
CA LEU A 279 8.43 21.96 2.27
C LEU A 279 8.42 23.49 2.19
N PRO A 280 9.56 24.19 2.40
CA PRO A 280 9.59 25.61 2.17
C PRO A 280 9.04 25.81 0.77
N ARG A 281 7.97 26.62 0.65
CA ARG A 281 7.45 27.04 -0.65
C ARG A 281 8.66 27.57 -1.41
N SER A 282 9.16 26.82 -2.39
CA SER A 282 10.28 27.26 -3.19
C SER A 282 9.81 28.49 -3.94
N ILE A 283 10.28 29.63 -3.44
CA ILE A 283 10.56 30.90 -4.10
C ILE A 283 9.49 31.28 -5.12
N SER A 284 8.56 32.11 -4.63
CA SER A 284 7.82 33.06 -5.44
C SER A 284 8.70 33.60 -6.56
N SER A 285 8.18 33.53 -7.77
CA SER A 285 8.63 34.27 -8.94
C SER A 285 8.96 35.73 -8.58
N GLU A 286 10.24 36.00 -8.35
CA GLU A 286 10.84 37.31 -8.49
C GLU A 286 12.01 37.17 -9.46
N SER A 287 11.74 37.42 -10.73
CA SER A 287 12.61 38.25 -11.53
C SER A 287 11.79 38.83 -12.67
N SER A 288 11.29 40.03 -12.41
CA SER A 288 11.00 41.03 -13.42
C SER A 288 12.23 41.27 -14.31
N ALA A 289 12.06 41.04 -15.60
CA ALA A 289 12.58 41.86 -16.69
C ALA A 289 11.63 41.70 -17.89
#